data_AF-A0A3M1GQM7-F1
#
_entry.id   AF-A0A3M1GQM7-F1
#
_cell.length_a   1.000
_cell.length_b   1.000
_cell.length_c   1.000
_cell.angle_alpha   90.00
_cell.angle_beta   90.00
_cell.angle_gamma   90.00
#
_symmetry.space_group_name_H-M   'P 1'
#
loop_
_entity.id
_entity.type
_entity.pdbx_description
1 polymer ?
#
loop_
_entity_poly.entity_id
_entity_poly.type
_entity_poly.pdbx_seq_one_letter_code
_entity_poly.pdbx_strand_id
1 'polypeptide(L)'
;MNQPTEIKPSSEQLQKIRLLSDEELYRMACQFIAENGAVDSNKQAVSLGMHTQDWDDLEWYVNHQAGRDWKSQKKYAGYKQFFQNLKKQMAELRTKVEKEWFPPPPEYKTRNERKAWVNHFTILVAREFLQHLEAENFYQSRN
;
A
#
# COMPACT_ATOMS: atom_id res chain seq x y z
N MET A 1 9.34 -27.35 14.79
CA MET A 1 8.92 -25.93 14.65
C MET A 1 7.60 -25.95 13.90
N ASN A 2 6.48 -25.63 14.55
CA ASN A 2 5.20 -25.56 13.86
C ASN A 2 5.22 -24.31 12.97
N GLN A 3 5.02 -24.49 11.66
CA GLN A 3 4.79 -23.34 10.79
C GLN A 3 3.55 -22.59 11.28
N PRO A 4 3.54 -21.25 11.26
CA PRO A 4 2.32 -20.52 11.55
C PRO A 4 1.27 -20.96 10.54
N THR A 5 0.10 -21.36 11.03
CA THR A 5 -1.09 -21.61 10.20
C THR A 5 -1.26 -20.46 9.23
N GLU A 6 -1.29 -20.78 7.94
CA GLU A 6 -1.48 -19.81 6.86
C GLU A 6 -2.78 -19.01 7.13
N ILE A 7 -2.66 -17.69 7.27
CA ILE A 7 -3.81 -16.81 7.46
C ILE A 7 -4.56 -16.79 6.12
N LYS A 8 -5.78 -17.32 6.12
CA LYS A 8 -6.66 -17.33 4.95
C LYS A 8 -7.86 -16.45 5.21
N PRO A 9 -8.11 -15.41 4.38
CA PRO A 9 -9.28 -14.57 4.53
C PRO A 9 -10.57 -15.37 4.37
N SER A 10 -11.57 -15.09 5.21
CA SER A 10 -12.93 -15.61 5.04
C SER A 10 -13.62 -14.96 3.84
N SER A 11 -14.71 -15.56 3.36
CA SER A 11 -15.52 -14.97 2.28
C SER A 11 -16.04 -13.57 2.63
N GLU A 12 -16.41 -13.33 3.89
CA GLU A 12 -16.85 -12.02 4.37
C GLU A 12 -15.71 -10.99 4.35
N GLN A 13 -14.50 -11.41 4.75
CA GLN A 13 -13.33 -10.54 4.71
C GLN A 13 -12.94 -10.19 3.27
N LEU A 14 -12.99 -11.16 2.35
CA LEU A 14 -12.78 -10.91 0.92
C LEU A 14 -13.84 -9.96 0.36
N GLN A 15 -15.11 -10.12 0.74
CA GLN A 15 -16.17 -9.21 0.33
C GLN A 15 -15.93 -7.80 0.88
N LYS A 16 -15.49 -7.67 2.14
CA LYS A 16 -15.12 -6.38 2.73
C LYS A 16 -13.96 -5.72 1.99
N ILE A 17 -12.93 -6.47 1.59
CA ILE A 17 -11.82 -5.94 0.79
C ILE A 17 -12.33 -5.37 -0.54
N ARG A 18 -13.25 -6.07 -1.23
CA ARG A 18 -13.84 -5.58 -2.48
C ARG A 18 -14.60 -4.27 -2.28
N LEU A 19 -15.46 -4.19 -1.26
CA LEU A 19 -16.19 -2.97 -0.93
C LEU A 19 -15.26 -1.81 -0.59
N LEU A 20 -14.20 -2.07 0.20
CA LEU A 20 -13.18 -1.06 0.50
C LEU A 20 -12.46 -0.61 -0.78
N SER A 21 -12.15 -1.53 -1.70
CA SER A 21 -11.51 -1.22 -2.97
C SER A 21 -12.34 -0.24 -3.79
N ASP A 22 -13.62 -0.55 -4.00
CA ASP A 22 -14.53 0.26 -4.83
C ASP A 22 -14.85 1.62 -4.20
N GLU A 23 -15.02 1.68 -2.87
CA GLU A 23 -15.50 2.89 -2.21
C GLU A 23 -14.38 3.73 -1.62
N GLU A 24 -13.56 3.18 -0.73
CA GLU A 24 -12.60 3.95 0.06
C GLU A 24 -11.25 4.07 -0.64
N LEU A 25 -10.66 2.95 -1.07
CA LEU A 25 -9.29 2.91 -1.60
C LEU A 25 -9.18 3.64 -2.94
N TYR A 26 -10.20 3.53 -3.81
CA TYR A 26 -10.25 4.31 -5.04
C TYR A 26 -10.27 5.83 -4.74
N ARG A 27 -11.14 6.30 -3.84
CA ARG A 27 -11.20 7.72 -3.44
C ARG A 27 -9.88 8.20 -2.84
N MET A 28 -9.26 7.38 -1.99
CA MET A 28 -7.94 7.69 -1.41
C MET A 28 -6.87 7.82 -2.50
N ALA A 29 -6.88 6.95 -3.52
CA ALA A 29 -5.93 7.03 -4.64
C ALA A 29 -6.14 8.30 -5.48
N CYS A 30 -7.39 8.65 -5.81
CA CYS A 30 -7.71 9.89 -6.51
C CYS A 30 -7.25 11.13 -5.72
N GLN A 31 -7.57 11.17 -4.41
CA GLN A 31 -7.15 12.27 -3.54
C GLN A 31 -5.62 12.36 -3.47
N PHE A 32 -4.93 11.22 -3.34
CA PHE A 32 -3.48 11.18 -3.32
C PHE A 32 -2.88 11.82 -4.58
N ILE A 33 -3.35 11.47 -5.77
CA ILE A 33 -2.86 12.06 -7.02
C ILE A 33 -3.21 13.54 -7.13
N ALA A 34 -4.41 13.94 -6.71
CA ALA A 34 -4.82 15.35 -6.71
C ALA A 34 -3.91 16.23 -5.83
N GLU A 35 -3.48 15.72 -4.67
CA GLU A 35 -2.64 16.45 -3.72
C GLU A 35 -1.14 16.42 -4.08
N ASN A 36 -0.67 15.33 -4.69
CA ASN A 36 0.76 15.07 -4.89
C ASN A 36 1.22 15.22 -6.33
N GLY A 37 0.29 15.31 -7.27
CA GLY A 37 0.53 15.28 -8.70
C GLY A 37 0.85 13.87 -9.21
N ALA A 38 0.55 13.65 -10.49
CA ALA A 38 1.01 12.45 -11.17
C ALA A 38 2.53 12.51 -11.37
N VAL A 39 3.18 11.37 -11.20
CA VAL A 39 4.58 11.19 -11.56
C VAL A 39 4.67 10.48 -12.91
N ASP A 40 5.55 10.97 -13.76
CA ASP A 40 5.86 10.39 -15.06
C ASP A 40 6.11 8.89 -14.86
N SER A 41 5.39 8.00 -15.55
CA SER A 41 5.40 6.55 -15.29
C SER A 41 6.68 5.87 -15.78
N ASN A 42 7.84 6.25 -15.21
CA ASN A 42 9.04 5.47 -15.40
C ASN A 42 8.86 4.11 -14.73
N LYS A 43 9.64 3.11 -15.17
CA LYS A 43 9.58 1.69 -14.75
C LYS A 43 9.59 1.43 -13.23
N GLN A 44 9.85 2.46 -12.40
CA GLN A 44 9.92 2.36 -10.95
C GLN A 44 8.58 2.61 -10.25
N ALA A 45 7.71 3.50 -10.74
CA ALA A 45 6.34 3.63 -10.21
C ALA A 45 5.50 2.37 -10.53
N VAL A 46 5.69 1.82 -11.73
CA VAL A 46 5.11 0.54 -12.20
C VAL A 46 5.69 -0.67 -11.44
N SER A 47 6.86 -0.55 -10.79
CA SER A 47 7.43 -1.65 -10.00
C SER A 47 6.80 -1.83 -8.62
N LEU A 48 5.90 -0.95 -8.17
CA LEU A 48 5.22 -1.08 -6.89
C LEU A 48 4.44 -2.41 -6.80
N GLY A 49 3.80 -2.83 -7.90
CA GLY A 49 3.11 -4.12 -7.98
C GLY A 49 4.01 -5.33 -7.71
N MET A 50 5.30 -5.26 -8.08
CA MET A 50 6.26 -6.38 -7.91
C MET A 50 6.63 -6.63 -6.45
N HIS A 51 6.58 -5.58 -5.61
CA HIS A 51 6.90 -5.64 -4.19
C HIS A 51 5.66 -5.91 -3.31
N THR A 52 4.53 -6.28 -3.92
CA THR A 52 3.31 -6.52 -3.16
C THR A 52 3.20 -7.95 -2.62
N GLN A 53 4.25 -8.78 -2.69
CA GLN A 53 4.15 -10.18 -2.25
C GLN A 53 3.91 -10.28 -0.74
N ASP A 54 4.61 -9.48 0.04
CA ASP A 54 4.41 -9.32 1.47
C ASP A 54 4.53 -7.85 1.90
N TRP A 55 4.01 -7.53 3.08
CA TRP A 55 4.02 -6.17 3.59
C TRP A 55 5.43 -5.65 3.90
N ASP A 56 6.30 -6.49 4.47
CA ASP A 56 7.60 -6.03 4.94
C ASP A 56 8.48 -5.66 3.71
N ASP A 57 8.38 -6.38 2.59
CA ASP A 57 9.01 -6.04 1.29
C ASP A 57 8.45 -4.75 0.69
N LEU A 58 7.11 -4.61 0.64
CA LEU A 58 6.48 -3.38 0.14
C LEU A 58 6.92 -2.16 0.94
N GLU A 59 6.87 -2.25 2.27
CA GLU A 59 7.27 -1.19 3.17
C GLU A 59 8.75 -0.85 3.01
N TRP A 60 9.62 -1.87 2.91
CA TRP A 60 11.04 -1.66 2.64
C TRP A 60 11.26 -0.92 1.32
N TYR A 61 10.59 -1.35 0.24
CA TYR A 61 10.72 -0.75 -1.07
C TYR A 61 10.31 0.73 -1.06
N VAL A 62 9.13 1.04 -0.50
CA VAL A 62 8.63 2.42 -0.42
C VAL A 62 9.58 3.29 0.43
N ASN A 63 10.08 2.75 1.54
CA ASN A 63 11.07 3.44 2.38
C ASN A 63 12.39 3.69 1.63
N HIS A 64 12.86 2.70 0.86
CA HIS A 64 14.08 2.81 0.07
C HIS A 64 13.93 3.91 -1.01
N GLN A 65 12.82 3.91 -1.75
CA GLN A 65 12.55 4.96 -2.76
C GLN A 65 12.41 6.35 -2.12
N ALA A 66 11.77 6.46 -0.96
CA ALA A 66 11.64 7.73 -0.24
C ALA A 66 13.00 8.28 0.27
N GLY A 67 13.94 7.38 0.59
CA GLY A 67 15.30 7.72 1.05
C GLY A 67 16.31 7.93 -0.07
N ARG A 68 15.98 7.56 -1.31
CA ARG A 68 16.90 7.64 -2.45
C ARG A 68 17.25 9.09 -2.80
N ASP A 69 18.50 9.31 -3.22
CA ASP A 69 18.91 10.60 -3.77
C ASP A 69 18.46 10.75 -5.22
N TRP A 70 17.30 11.37 -5.39
CA TRP A 70 16.74 11.70 -6.70
C TRP A 70 17.39 12.94 -7.35
N LYS A 71 18.29 13.65 -6.65
CA LYS A 71 18.83 14.96 -7.08
C LYS A 71 19.79 14.90 -8.27
N SER A 72 20.29 13.73 -8.65
CA SER A 72 21.21 13.60 -9.78
C SER A 72 20.55 13.92 -11.14
N GLN A 73 19.22 13.97 -11.21
CA GLN A 73 18.49 14.15 -12.46
C GLN A 73 17.22 15.00 -12.23
N LYS A 74 17.18 16.22 -12.79
CA LYS A 74 16.08 17.21 -12.68
C LYS A 74 14.69 16.62 -13.00
N LYS A 75 14.65 15.59 -13.85
CA LYS A 75 13.45 14.85 -14.23
C LYS A 75 12.76 14.11 -13.05
N TYR A 76 13.49 13.75 -12.00
CA TYR A 76 12.97 12.95 -10.87
C TYR A 76 12.81 13.74 -9.58
N ALA A 77 12.88 15.07 -9.63
CA ALA A 77 12.73 15.90 -8.43
C ALA A 77 11.37 15.66 -7.72
N GLY A 78 10.29 15.40 -8.48
CA GLY A 78 8.96 15.09 -7.94
C GLY A 78 8.84 13.71 -7.29
N TYR A 79 9.70 12.76 -7.65
CA TYR A 79 9.63 11.38 -7.14
C TYR A 79 9.93 11.29 -5.65
N LYS A 80 10.88 12.10 -5.17
CA LYS A 80 11.21 12.13 -3.74
C LYS A 80 9.98 12.46 -2.91
N GLN A 81 9.27 13.53 -3.29
CA GLN A 81 8.09 13.99 -2.56
C GLN A 81 6.95 12.97 -2.68
N PHE A 82 6.73 12.43 -3.88
CA PHE A 82 5.74 11.37 -4.13
C PHE A 82 5.96 10.17 -3.20
N PHE A 83 7.16 9.58 -3.18
CA PHE A 83 7.44 8.41 -2.33
C PHE A 83 7.41 8.73 -0.83
N GLN A 84 7.81 9.95 -0.42
CA GLN A 84 7.68 10.39 0.96
C GLN A 84 6.21 10.48 1.41
N ASN A 85 5.32 10.92 0.52
CA ASN A 85 3.89 11.00 0.81
C ASN A 85 3.23 9.62 0.70
N LEU A 86 3.63 8.78 -0.26
CA LEU A 86 3.19 7.39 -0.36
C LEU A 86 3.54 6.60 0.90
N LYS A 87 4.73 6.81 1.47
CA LYS A 87 5.12 6.23 2.76
C LYS A 87 4.14 6.59 3.88
N LYS A 88 3.69 7.84 3.96
CA LYS A 88 2.71 8.28 4.96
C LYS A 88 1.36 7.63 4.72
N GLN A 89 0.90 7.60 3.46
CA GLN A 89 -0.35 6.95 3.07
C GLN A 89 -0.36 5.46 3.42
N MET A 90 0.79 4.79 3.25
CA MET A 90 0.96 3.38 3.58
C MET A 90 0.89 3.11 5.09
N ALA A 91 1.47 4.00 5.90
CA ALA A 91 1.35 3.93 7.36
C ALA A 91 -0.11 4.17 7.83
N GLU A 92 -0.84 5.06 7.18
CA GLU A 92 -2.26 5.28 7.45
C GLU A 92 -3.10 4.05 7.10
N LEU A 93 -2.90 3.47 5.92
CA LEU A 93 -3.58 2.24 5.51
C LEU A 93 -3.35 1.11 6.51
N ARG A 94 -2.10 0.90 6.95
CA ARG A 94 -1.78 -0.06 8.00
C ARG A 94 -2.54 0.23 9.30
N THR A 95 -2.64 1.49 9.69
CA THR A 95 -3.37 1.91 10.89
C THR A 95 -4.86 1.60 10.78
N LYS A 96 -5.49 1.89 9.63
CA LYS A 96 -6.90 1.58 9.36
C LYS A 96 -7.16 0.08 9.36
N VAL A 97 -6.26 -0.72 8.77
CA VAL A 97 -6.32 -2.18 8.82
C VAL A 97 -6.29 -2.68 10.26
N GLU A 98 -5.34 -2.22 11.07
CA GLU A 98 -5.17 -2.70 12.45
C GLU A 98 -6.30 -2.28 13.38
N LYS A 99 -6.88 -1.09 13.20
CA LYS A 99 -7.82 -0.50 14.16
C LYS A 99 -9.28 -0.55 13.73
N GLU A 100 -9.56 -0.56 12.44
CA GLU A 100 -10.91 -0.32 11.90
C GLU A 100 -11.38 -1.47 11.00
N TRP A 101 -10.59 -1.85 10.00
CA TRP A 101 -11.04 -2.75 8.94
C TRP A 101 -10.87 -4.22 9.27
N PHE A 102 -9.69 -4.61 9.77
CA PHE A 102 -9.37 -6.01 10.06
C PHE A 102 -8.57 -6.10 11.36
N PRO A 103 -9.15 -5.66 12.50
CA PRO A 103 -8.45 -5.75 13.78
C PRO A 103 -8.06 -7.20 14.08
N PRO A 104 -6.86 -7.45 14.65
CA PRO A 104 -6.45 -8.80 15.04
C PRO A 104 -7.47 -9.45 15.97
N PRO A 105 -7.79 -10.74 15.78
CA PRO A 105 -8.72 -11.45 16.65
C PRO A 105 -8.25 -11.42 18.12
N PRO A 106 -9.17 -11.38 19.10
CA PRO A 106 -8.82 -11.31 20.52
C PRO A 106 -8.01 -12.52 21.01
N GLU A 107 -8.11 -13.66 20.33
CA GLU A 107 -7.34 -14.87 20.60
C GLU A 107 -5.85 -14.77 20.21
N TYR A 108 -5.46 -13.81 19.37
CA TYR A 108 -4.06 -13.59 18.99
C TYR A 108 -3.36 -12.82 20.11
N LYS A 109 -2.74 -13.56 21.03
CA LYS A 109 -2.13 -13.01 22.24
C LYS A 109 -0.70 -12.56 22.04
N THR A 110 0.04 -13.17 21.13
CA THR A 110 1.45 -12.82 20.92
C THR A 110 1.59 -11.64 19.96
N ARG A 111 2.65 -10.86 20.15
CA ARG A 111 3.02 -9.78 19.22
C ARG A 111 3.21 -10.30 17.79
N ASN A 112 3.75 -11.51 17.64
CA ASN A 112 4.04 -12.10 16.33
C ASN A 112 2.77 -12.50 15.58
N GLU A 113 1.79 -13.11 16.25
CA GLU A 113 0.49 -13.45 15.65
C GLU A 113 -0.25 -12.18 15.21
N ARG A 114 -0.30 -11.17 16.08
CA ARG A 114 -0.93 -9.88 15.75
C ARG A 114 -0.22 -9.18 14.60
N LYS A 115 1.12 -9.18 14.58
CA LYS A 115 1.90 -8.64 13.45
C LYS A 115 1.59 -9.40 12.16
N ALA A 116 1.57 -10.73 12.18
CA ALA A 116 1.29 -11.54 11.01
C ALA A 116 -0.12 -11.25 10.44
N TRP A 117 -1.12 -11.13 11.31
CA TRP A 117 -2.48 -10.73 10.93
C TRP A 117 -2.51 -9.36 10.25
N VAL A 118 -1.95 -8.34 10.90
CA VAL A 118 -1.92 -6.98 10.35
C VAL A 118 -1.16 -6.96 9.03
N ASN A 119 0.01 -7.59 8.94
CA ASN A 119 0.78 -7.65 7.70
C ASN A 119 -0.02 -8.31 6.57
N HIS A 120 -0.71 -9.42 6.85
CA HIS A 120 -1.50 -10.15 5.87
C HIS A 120 -2.65 -9.30 5.31
N PHE A 121 -3.46 -8.67 6.16
CA PHE A 121 -4.54 -7.83 5.66
C PHE A 121 -4.05 -6.51 5.06
N THR A 122 -2.95 -5.96 5.57
CA THR A 122 -2.37 -4.72 5.03
C THR A 122 -1.91 -4.93 3.60
N ILE A 123 -1.25 -6.05 3.28
CA ILE A 123 -0.78 -6.27 1.91
C ILE A 123 -1.93 -6.46 0.91
N LEU A 124 -3.03 -7.12 1.32
CA LEU A 124 -4.22 -7.27 0.47
C LEU A 124 -4.86 -5.91 0.17
N VAL A 125 -5.03 -5.07 1.18
CA VAL A 125 -5.56 -3.71 1.03
C VAL A 125 -4.61 -2.81 0.24
N ALA A 126 -3.31 -2.92 0.49
CA ALA A 126 -2.28 -2.15 -0.20
C ALA A 126 -2.26 -2.44 -1.71
N ARG A 127 -2.43 -3.71 -2.11
CA ARG A 127 -2.50 -4.09 -3.53
C ARG A 127 -3.62 -3.37 -4.27
N GLU A 128 -4.82 -3.40 -3.68
CA GLU A 128 -6.00 -2.72 -4.25
C GLU A 128 -5.76 -1.21 -4.37
N PHE A 129 -5.27 -0.57 -3.30
CA PHE A 129 -4.94 0.86 -3.33
C PHE A 129 -3.88 1.20 -4.39
N LEU A 130 -2.80 0.42 -4.47
CA LEU A 130 -1.72 0.65 -5.43
C LEU A 130 -2.18 0.45 -6.88
N GLN A 131 -3.09 -0.48 -7.13
CA GLN A 131 -3.71 -0.67 -8.44
C GLN A 131 -4.52 0.56 -8.86
N HIS A 132 -5.35 1.11 -7.96
CA HIS A 132 -6.08 2.35 -8.22
C HIS A 132 -5.14 3.54 -8.40
N LEU A 133 -4.10 3.63 -7.57
CA LEU A 133 -3.09 4.69 -7.66
C LEU A 133 -2.35 4.66 -9.00
N GLU A 134 -1.96 3.48 -9.47
CA GLU A 134 -1.31 3.30 -10.77
C GLU A 134 -2.26 3.72 -11.92
N ALA A 135 -3.52 3.30 -11.87
CA ALA A 135 -4.53 3.66 -12.86
C ALA A 135 -4.76 5.17 -12.92
N GLU A 136 -4.92 5.83 -11.78
CA GLU A 136 -5.12 7.28 -11.69
C GLU A 136 -3.88 8.05 -12.14
N ASN A 137 -2.69 7.61 -11.72
CA ASN A 137 -1.44 8.22 -12.14
C ASN A 137 -1.26 8.13 -13.66
N PHE A 138 -1.60 6.99 -14.26
CA PHE A 138 -1.58 6.81 -15.72
C PHE A 138 -2.57 7.73 -16.42
N TYR A 139 -3.81 7.82 -15.94
CA TYR A 139 -4.84 8.69 -16.50
C TYR A 139 -4.42 10.16 -16.50
N GLN A 140 -3.93 10.66 -15.38
CA GLN A 140 -3.52 12.06 -15.22
C GLN A 140 -2.21 12.40 -15.96
N SER A 141 -1.31 11.43 -16.16
CA SER A 141 -0.05 11.64 -16.90
C SER A 141 -0.22 11.77 -18.42
N ARG A 142 -1.40 11.40 -18.97
CA ARG A 142 -1.69 11.44 -20.42
C ARG A 142 -2.51 12.65 -20.85
N ASN A 143 -3.07 13.40 -19.90
CA ASN A 143 -3.80 14.64 -20.12
C ASN A 143 -2.89 15.86 -19.87
#